data_AF-K9Y7J5-F1
#
_entry.id   AF-K9Y7J5-F1
#
_cell.length_a   1.000
_cell.length_b   1.000
_cell.length_c   1.000
_cell.angle_alpha   90.00
_cell.angle_beta   90.00
_cell.angle_gamma   90.00
#
_symmetry.space_group_name_H-M   'P 1'
#
loop_
_entity.id
_entity.type
_entity.pdbx_description
1 polymer ?
#
loop_
_entity_poly.entity_id
_entity_poly.type
_entity_poly.pdbx_seq_one_letter_code
_entity_poly.pdbx_strand_id
1 'polypeptide(L)'
;MRQEAKTNFPKDDRAFKRVRRLSDLLDNAITVPGTSYRVGIDPLLGLFPGMGDYFGAFLSGYIVFEAARLGSSRATLGRMVFNIILETILGLIPGIGDIFDVFWKANAKNTALLEKHLASAETRQKTDWFFLIALLAGLGFIIIAFASLSLWILISLLQAGPFLLI
;
A
#
# COMPACT_ATOMS: atom_id res chain seq x y z
N MET A 1 37.97 25.01 4.79
CA MET A 1 36.57 25.25 5.18
C MET A 1 35.66 24.26 4.45
N ARG A 2 35.57 23.01 4.93
CA ARG A 2 34.63 21.98 4.43
C ARG A 2 33.52 21.82 5.46
N GLN A 3 32.62 22.79 5.52
CA GLN A 3 31.35 22.66 6.22
C GLN A 3 30.28 23.04 5.20
N GLU A 4 29.34 22.14 4.93
CA GLU A 4 27.97 22.38 4.42
C GLU A 4 27.31 21.18 3.71
N ALA A 5 27.96 20.02 3.62
CA ALA A 5 27.25 18.78 3.28
C ALA A 5 26.56 18.17 4.51
N LYS A 6 25.81 18.97 5.27
CA LYS A 6 24.63 18.41 5.97
C LYS A 6 23.65 18.15 4.84
N THR A 7 23.64 16.94 4.30
CA THR A 7 22.58 16.48 3.41
C THR A 7 21.30 16.61 4.21
N ASN A 8 20.61 17.75 4.04
CA ASN A 8 19.33 18.00 4.67
C ASN A 8 18.40 16.95 4.11
N PHE A 9 18.27 15.85 4.85
CA PHE A 9 17.25 14.86 4.65
C PHE A 9 15.95 15.63 4.42
N PRO A 10 15.23 15.42 3.31
CA PRO A 10 14.02 16.19 2.98
C PRO A 10 12.83 15.81 3.88
N LYS A 11 13.06 15.67 5.19
CA LYS A 11 12.02 15.62 6.24
C LYS A 11 11.07 16.81 6.07
N ASP A 12 11.58 17.95 5.62
CA ASP A 12 10.82 19.17 5.36
C ASP A 12 10.17 19.27 3.99
N ASP A 13 10.45 18.34 3.07
CA ASP A 13 9.79 18.32 1.77
C ASP A 13 8.29 18.03 1.95
N ARG A 14 7.47 18.92 1.37
CA ARG A 14 6.01 18.84 1.43
C ARG A 14 5.49 17.52 0.85
N ALA A 15 6.15 16.97 -0.17
CA ALA A 15 5.77 15.68 -0.75
C ALA A 15 6.02 14.52 0.21
N PHE A 16 7.20 14.49 0.85
CA PHE A 16 7.50 13.46 1.85
C PHE A 16 6.56 13.54 3.06
N LYS A 17 6.24 14.75 3.54
CA LYS A 17 5.24 14.93 4.61
C LYS A 17 3.85 14.41 4.22
N ARG A 18 3.42 14.58 2.97
CA ARG A 18 2.15 14.02 2.47
C ARG A 18 2.17 12.49 2.46
N VAL A 19 3.23 11.89 1.91
CA VAL A 19 3.41 10.44 1.91
C VAL A 19 3.38 9.88 3.33
N ARG A 20 4.12 10.51 4.25
CA ARG A 20 4.17 10.07 5.65
C ARG A 20 2.80 10.13 6.33
N ARG A 21 2.08 11.25 6.18
CA ARG A 21 0.73 11.40 6.75
C ARG A 21 -0.23 10.36 6.18
N LEU A 22 -0.20 10.15 4.87
CA LEU A 22 -1.08 9.17 4.25
C LEU A 22 -0.74 7.75 4.72
N SER A 23 0.55 7.39 4.81
CA SER A 23 0.97 6.11 5.36
C SER A 23 0.57 5.92 6.82
N ASP A 24 0.66 6.98 7.65
CA ASP A 24 0.25 6.91 9.03
C ASP A 24 -1.28 6.79 9.14
N LEU A 25 -2.05 7.41 8.24
CA LEU A 25 -3.50 7.23 8.14
C LEU A 25 -3.88 5.82 7.69
N LEU A 26 -3.21 5.29 6.66
CA LEU A 26 -3.50 3.99 6.10
C LEU A 26 -3.19 2.87 7.08
N ASP A 27 -2.05 2.89 7.78
CA ASP A 27 -1.60 1.74 8.55
C ASP A 27 -1.58 1.97 10.08
N ASN A 28 -1.74 3.22 10.55
CA ASN A 28 -1.49 3.60 11.94
C ASN A 28 -2.49 4.63 12.54
N ALA A 29 -3.68 4.79 11.94
CA ALA A 29 -4.65 5.82 12.31
C ALA A 29 -5.16 5.71 13.75
N ILE A 30 -5.48 4.50 14.21
CA ILE A 30 -6.16 4.27 15.49
C ILE A 30 -5.28 3.39 16.39
N THR A 31 -5.12 3.76 17.66
CA THR A 31 -4.43 2.91 18.65
C THR A 31 -5.45 1.96 19.29
N VAL A 32 -5.15 0.67 19.32
CA VAL A 32 -6.04 -0.34 19.91
C VAL A 32 -6.04 -0.17 21.44
N PRO A 33 -7.19 0.08 22.09
CA PRO A 33 -7.27 0.25 23.54
C PRO A 33 -6.64 -0.93 24.29
N GLY A 34 -5.78 -0.64 25.26
CA GLY A 34 -5.10 -1.67 26.06
C GLY A 34 -3.88 -2.31 25.40
N THR A 35 -3.45 -1.87 24.21
CA THR A 35 -2.23 -2.35 23.56
C THR A 35 -1.38 -1.22 22.99
N SER A 36 -0.14 -1.52 22.58
CA SER A 36 0.72 -0.58 21.82
C SER A 36 0.51 -0.65 20.31
N TYR A 37 -0.39 -1.52 19.82
CA TYR A 37 -0.64 -1.71 18.40
C TYR A 37 -1.51 -0.59 17.84
N ARG A 38 -1.20 -0.20 16.60
CA ARG A 38 -1.99 0.74 15.82
C ARG A 38 -2.57 0.02 14.63
N VAL A 39 -3.78 0.37 14.24
CA VAL A 39 -4.48 -0.15 13.07
C VAL A 39 -4.79 0.98 12.11
N GLY A 40 -4.82 0.61 10.85
CA GLY A 40 -5.22 1.44 9.74
C GLY A 40 -6.67 1.85 9.75
N ILE A 41 -7.07 2.59 8.71
CA ILE A 41 -8.49 2.84 8.41
C ILE A 41 -9.15 1.66 7.67
N ASP A 42 -8.39 0.63 7.30
CA ASP A 42 -8.88 -0.55 6.57
C ASP A 42 -10.07 -1.25 7.26
N PRO A 43 -10.14 -1.38 8.60
CA PRO A 43 -11.31 -1.94 9.27
C PRO A 43 -12.61 -1.12 9.08
N LEU A 44 -12.50 0.19 8.84
CA LEU A 44 -13.65 1.03 8.51
C LEU A 44 -14.05 0.90 7.04
N LEU A 45 -13.07 0.62 6.18
CA LEU A 45 -13.28 0.41 4.74
C LEU A 45 -13.87 -0.99 4.45
N GLY A 46 -13.54 -2.00 5.27
CA GLY A 46 -14.13 -3.34 5.23
C GLY A 46 -15.63 -3.41 5.58
N LEU A 47 -16.22 -2.33 6.11
CA LEU A 47 -17.67 -2.20 6.31
C LEU A 47 -18.44 -2.13 4.98
N PHE A 48 -17.77 -1.76 3.89
CA PHE A 48 -18.32 -1.79 2.55
C PHE A 48 -17.73 -2.97 1.77
N PRO A 49 -18.46 -4.09 1.63
CA PRO A 49 -17.94 -5.29 0.97
C PRO A 49 -17.46 -4.95 -0.43
N GLY A 50 -16.19 -5.29 -0.70
CA GLY A 50 -15.51 -5.05 -1.96
C GLY A 50 -14.93 -3.66 -2.14
N MET A 51 -15.40 -2.59 -1.47
CA MET A 51 -14.86 -1.24 -1.70
C MET A 51 -13.53 -0.98 -1.00
N GLY A 52 -13.31 -1.58 0.17
CA GLY A 52 -12.17 -1.23 1.00
C GLY A 52 -10.82 -1.56 0.38
N ASP A 53 -10.70 -2.75 -0.21
CA ASP A 53 -9.45 -3.23 -0.79
C ASP A 53 -8.99 -2.38 -1.99
N TYR A 54 -9.95 -1.85 -2.78
CA TYR A 54 -9.64 -0.97 -3.92
C TYR A 54 -9.18 0.41 -3.48
N PHE A 55 -9.82 0.97 -2.46
CA PHE A 55 -9.44 2.28 -1.92
C PHE A 55 -8.08 2.23 -1.23
N GLY A 56 -7.82 1.18 -0.43
CA GLY A 56 -6.53 0.95 0.20
C GLY A 56 -5.41 0.85 -0.84
N ALA A 57 -5.56 -0.05 -1.82
CA ALA A 57 -4.55 -0.23 -2.86
C ALA A 57 -4.35 1.02 -3.74
N PHE A 58 -5.41 1.80 -4.01
CA PHE A 58 -5.31 3.06 -4.73
C PHE A 58 -4.47 4.11 -3.97
N LEU A 59 -4.74 4.27 -2.67
CA LEU A 59 -3.99 5.20 -1.82
C LEU A 59 -2.53 4.75 -1.62
N SER A 60 -2.30 3.45 -1.50
CA SER A 60 -0.95 2.86 -1.50
C SER A 60 -0.22 3.12 -2.82
N GLY A 61 -0.92 3.04 -3.96
CA GLY A 61 -0.39 3.41 -5.28
C GLY A 61 0.02 4.88 -5.37
N TYR A 62 -0.73 5.79 -4.75
CA TYR A 62 -0.37 7.21 -4.67
C TYR A 62 0.95 7.43 -3.89
N ILE A 63 1.20 6.66 -2.83
CA ILE A 63 2.48 6.70 -2.10
C ILE A 63 3.65 6.31 -3.01
N VAL A 64 3.48 5.27 -3.84
CA VAL A 64 4.49 4.85 -4.83
C VAL A 64 4.70 5.94 -5.89
N PHE A 65 3.63 6.56 -6.38
CA PHE A 65 3.71 7.66 -7.35
C PHE A 65 4.47 8.87 -6.79
N GLU A 66 4.21 9.31 -5.56
CA GLU A 66 4.95 10.41 -4.94
C GLU A 66 6.42 10.03 -4.67
N ALA A 67 6.71 8.79 -4.26
CA ALA A 67 8.09 8.31 -4.16
C ALA A 67 8.82 8.37 -5.51
N ALA A 68 8.13 8.02 -6.58
CA ALA A 68 8.65 8.13 -7.94
C ALA A 68 8.90 9.59 -8.33
N ARG A 69 8.01 10.53 -7.98
CA ARG A 69 8.24 11.98 -8.19
C ARG A 69 9.43 12.52 -7.39
N LEU A 70 9.69 11.93 -6.22
CA LEU A 70 10.84 12.26 -5.37
C LEU A 70 12.17 11.65 -5.88
N GLY A 71 12.13 10.87 -6.97
CA GLY A 71 13.32 10.31 -7.61
C GLY A 71 13.79 8.98 -7.01
N SER A 72 12.86 8.20 -6.43
CA SER A 72 13.16 6.83 -6.02
C SER A 72 13.63 5.96 -7.19
N SER A 73 14.61 5.09 -6.92
CA SER A 73 15.13 4.14 -7.92
C SER A 73 14.07 3.11 -8.30
N ARG A 74 14.24 2.48 -9.48
CA ARG A 74 13.37 1.37 -9.93
C ARG A 74 13.32 0.22 -8.91
N ALA A 75 14.45 -0.07 -8.27
CA ALA A 75 14.53 -1.09 -7.23
C ALA A 75 13.70 -0.72 -6.00
N THR A 76 13.74 0.54 -5.57
CA THR A 76 12.90 1.04 -4.46
C THR A 76 11.43 0.97 -4.82
N LEU A 77 11.02 1.45 -5.99
CA LEU A 77 9.63 1.40 -6.45
C LEU A 77 9.10 -0.04 -6.59
N GLY A 78 9.93 -0.95 -7.11
CA GLY A 78 9.59 -2.36 -7.22
C GLY A 78 9.34 -3.00 -5.85
N ARG A 79 10.20 -2.72 -4.86
CA ARG A 79 9.99 -3.15 -3.46
C ARG A 79 8.72 -2.56 -2.88
N MET A 80 8.41 -1.31 -3.21
CA MET A 80 7.21 -0.66 -2.69
C MET A 80 5.92 -1.31 -3.20
N VAL A 81 5.83 -1.59 -4.49
CA VAL A 81 4.67 -2.30 -5.04
C VAL A 81 4.61 -3.75 -4.59
N PHE A 82 5.76 -4.42 -4.41
CA PHE A 82 5.77 -5.75 -3.82
C PHE A 82 5.13 -5.79 -2.43
N ASN A 83 5.40 -4.79 -1.58
CA ASN A 83 4.76 -4.69 -0.28
C ASN A 83 3.23 -4.57 -0.39
N ILE A 84 2.73 -3.80 -1.37
CA ILE A 84 1.30 -3.63 -1.64
C ILE A 84 0.69 -4.95 -2.14
N ILE A 85 1.34 -5.63 -3.09
CA ILE A 85 0.87 -6.92 -3.60
C ILE A 85 0.75 -7.94 -2.48
N LEU A 86 1.73 -8.02 -1.57
CA LEU A 86 1.68 -8.92 -0.43
C LEU A 86 0.51 -8.59 0.50
N GLU A 87 0.32 -7.32 0.84
CA GLU A 87 -0.82 -6.87 1.66
C GLU A 87 -2.15 -7.23 1.00
N THR A 88 -2.32 -6.88 -0.28
CA THR A 88 -3.53 -7.21 -1.04
C THR A 88 -3.79 -8.72 -1.08
N ILE A 89 -2.77 -9.56 -1.31
CA ILE A 89 -2.96 -11.02 -1.35
C ILE A 89 -3.34 -11.58 0.03
N LEU A 90 -2.71 -11.08 1.10
CA LEU A 90 -2.95 -11.56 2.46
C LEU A 90 -4.31 -11.11 3.00
N GLY A 91 -4.73 -9.89 2.66
CA GLY A 91 -6.05 -9.34 3.00
C GLY A 91 -7.21 -10.14 2.40
N LEU A 92 -6.98 -10.87 1.30
CA LEU A 92 -8.01 -11.70 0.65
C LEU A 92 -8.36 -12.98 1.42
N ILE A 93 -7.58 -13.37 2.42
CA ILE A 93 -7.81 -14.61 3.16
C ILE A 93 -8.71 -14.31 4.38
N PRO A 94 -9.98 -14.77 4.41
CA PRO A 94 -10.89 -14.47 5.52
C PRO A 94 -10.32 -14.93 6.85
N GLY A 95 -10.38 -14.07 7.87
CA GLY A 95 -9.85 -14.32 9.22
C GLY A 95 -8.33 -14.21 9.37
N ILE A 96 -7.55 -14.40 8.28
CA ILE A 96 -6.10 -14.18 8.26
C ILE A 96 -5.79 -12.72 7.94
N GLY A 97 -6.55 -12.09 7.04
CA GLY A 97 -6.38 -10.69 6.63
C GLY A 97 -6.35 -9.72 7.81
N ASP A 98 -7.36 -9.75 8.68
CA ASP A 98 -7.48 -8.86 9.84
C ASP A 98 -6.29 -8.94 10.81
N ILE A 99 -5.72 -10.15 10.96
CA ILE A 99 -4.54 -10.39 11.79
C ILE A 99 -3.31 -9.83 11.08
N PHE A 100 -3.18 -10.13 9.78
CA PHE A 100 -2.02 -9.71 8.99
C PHE A 100 -1.94 -8.22 8.77
N ASP A 101 -3.04 -7.49 8.66
CA ASP A 101 -3.03 -6.01 8.53
C ASP A 101 -2.39 -5.33 9.74
N VAL A 102 -2.44 -5.96 10.92
CA VAL A 102 -1.75 -5.46 12.13
C VAL A 102 -0.22 -5.62 12.00
N PHE A 103 0.24 -6.70 11.37
CA PHE A 103 1.66 -7.07 11.30
C PHE A 103 2.35 -6.58 10.02
N TRP A 104 1.63 -6.55 8.90
CA TRP A 104 2.15 -6.21 7.58
C TRP A 104 1.60 -4.87 7.12
N LYS A 105 2.37 -3.82 7.41
CA LYS A 105 2.03 -2.43 7.10
C LYS A 105 2.73 -1.98 5.83
N ALA A 106 2.16 -2.20 4.65
CA ALA A 106 2.87 -1.94 3.39
C ALA A 106 3.21 -0.46 3.25
N ASN A 107 2.32 0.45 3.62
CA ASN A 107 2.55 1.89 3.46
C ASN A 107 3.63 2.41 4.40
N ALA A 108 3.67 1.91 5.64
CA ALA A 108 4.72 2.23 6.61
C ALA A 108 6.08 1.72 6.12
N LYS A 109 6.14 0.49 5.59
CA LYS A 109 7.36 -0.08 4.99
C LYS A 109 7.79 0.72 3.76
N ASN A 110 6.84 1.13 2.92
CA ASN A 110 7.08 1.93 1.72
C ASN A 110 7.63 3.32 2.05
N THR A 111 7.08 3.96 3.07
CA THR A 111 7.58 5.23 3.57
C THR A 111 8.98 5.10 4.16
N ALA A 112 9.27 4.01 4.87
CA ALA A 112 10.61 3.73 5.38
C ALA A 112 11.63 3.46 4.25
N LEU A 113 11.23 2.76 3.19
CA LEU A 113 12.05 2.57 1.98
C LEU A 113 12.35 3.92 1.30
N LEU A 114 11.35 4.78 1.18
CA LEU A 114 11.50 6.13 0.64
C LEU A 114 12.42 6.99 1.52
N GLU A 115 12.22 6.99 2.84
CA GLU A 115 13.10 7.68 3.79
C GLU A 115 14.55 7.19 3.66
N LYS A 116 14.77 5.87 3.64
CA LYS A 116 16.12 5.33 3.45
C LYS A 116 16.74 5.76 2.13
N HIS A 117 15.98 5.74 1.04
CA HIS A 117 16.43 6.17 -0.30
C HIS A 117 16.78 7.67 -0.35
N LEU A 118 15.99 8.51 0.33
CA LEU A 118 16.25 9.96 0.39
C LEU A 118 17.43 10.30 1.31
N ALA A 119 17.69 9.47 2.32
CA ALA A 119 18.79 9.65 3.27
C ALA A 119 20.15 9.22 2.72
N SER A 120 20.20 8.24 1.81
CA SER A 120 21.46 7.64 1.35
C SER A 120 22.29 8.52 0.42
N ALA A 121 21.84 9.74 0.06
CA ALA A 121 22.47 10.62 -0.93
C ALA A 121 22.77 9.96 -2.29
N GLU A 122 22.31 8.71 -2.51
CA GLU A 122 22.39 8.03 -3.78
C GLU A 122 21.61 8.84 -4.81
N THR A 123 22.23 9.02 -5.96
CA THR A 123 21.80 9.88 -7.06
C THR A 123 20.30 9.75 -7.27
N ARG A 124 19.55 10.85 -7.10
CA ARG A 124 18.15 10.92 -7.55
C ARG A 124 18.11 10.43 -8.99
N GLN A 125 17.55 9.25 -9.20
CA GLN A 125 17.48 8.69 -10.54
C GLN A 125 16.36 9.40 -11.29
N LYS A 126 16.54 9.62 -12.60
CA LYS A 126 15.42 9.99 -13.45
C LYS A 126 14.43 8.84 -13.40
N THR A 127 13.24 9.13 -12.89
CA THR A 127 12.14 8.18 -12.79
C THR A 127 11.80 7.66 -14.18
N ASP A 128 11.84 6.35 -14.34
CA ASP A 128 11.29 5.72 -15.54
C ASP A 128 9.78 5.63 -15.39
N TRP A 129 9.09 6.58 -16.03
CA TRP A 129 7.64 6.67 -16.02
C TRP A 129 6.98 5.48 -16.70
N PHE A 130 7.58 4.88 -17.73
CA PHE A 130 7.04 3.68 -18.34
C PHE A 130 7.09 2.50 -17.37
N PHE A 131 8.21 2.35 -16.66
CA PHE A 131 8.32 1.35 -15.60
C PHE A 131 7.26 1.56 -14.51
N LEU A 132 7.09 2.80 -14.02
CA LEU A 132 6.08 3.11 -13.01
C LEU A 132 4.66 2.81 -13.50
N ILE A 133 4.31 3.23 -14.71
CA ILE A 133 2.98 3.00 -15.30
C ILE A 133 2.76 1.50 -15.46
N ALA A 134 3.72 0.75 -15.99
CA ALA A 134 3.61 -0.70 -16.13
C ALA A 134 3.42 -1.41 -14.79
N LEU A 135 4.13 -0.95 -13.76
CA LEU A 135 4.08 -1.49 -12.41
C LEU A 135 2.73 -1.21 -11.72
N LEU A 136 2.21 0.01 -11.84
CA LEU A 136 0.88 0.38 -11.34
C LEU A 136 -0.26 -0.28 -12.14
N ALA A 137 -0.11 -0.41 -13.46
CA ALA A 137 -1.05 -1.12 -14.31
C ALA A 137 -1.09 -2.63 -13.99
N GLY A 138 0.07 -3.24 -13.75
CA GLY A 138 0.16 -4.63 -13.29
C GLY A 138 -0.53 -4.83 -11.94
N LEU A 139 -0.30 -3.92 -10.98
CA LEU A 139 -1.02 -3.91 -9.71
C LEU A 139 -2.54 -3.78 -9.91
N GLY A 140 -2.98 -2.85 -10.75
CA GLY A 140 -4.40 -2.66 -11.09
C GLY A 140 -5.03 -3.90 -11.74
N PHE A 141 -4.31 -4.56 -12.65
CA PHE A 141 -4.77 -5.80 -13.27
C PHE A 141 -4.95 -6.92 -12.25
N ILE A 142 -3.99 -7.10 -11.34
CA ILE A 142 -4.08 -8.07 -10.24
C ILE A 142 -5.35 -7.79 -9.42
N ILE A 143 -5.53 -6.54 -9.00
CA ILE A 143 -6.68 -6.11 -8.19
C ILE A 143 -8.01 -6.40 -8.90
N ILE A 144 -8.13 -6.06 -10.19
CA ILE A 144 -9.35 -6.29 -10.98
C ILE A 144 -9.62 -7.78 -11.21
N ALA A 145 -8.57 -8.57 -11.48
CA ALA A 145 -8.71 -10.01 -11.64
C ALA A 145 -9.22 -10.66 -10.35
N PHE A 146 -8.66 -10.27 -9.21
CA PHE A 146 -9.11 -10.74 -7.90
C PHE A 146 -10.52 -10.27 -7.54
N ALA A 147 -10.86 -9.01 -7.83
CA ALA A 147 -12.22 -8.47 -7.70
C ALA A 147 -13.26 -9.34 -8.39
N SER A 148 -12.97 -9.64 -9.67
CA SER A 148 -13.84 -10.41 -10.54
C SER A 148 -13.99 -11.84 -10.03
N LEU A 149 -12.89 -12.44 -9.56
CA LEU A 149 -12.89 -13.79 -8.99
C LEU A 149 -13.71 -13.86 -7.68
N SER A 150 -13.50 -12.92 -6.76
CA SER A 150 -14.23 -12.85 -5.49
C SER A 150 -15.74 -12.70 -5.73
N LEU A 151 -16.12 -11.79 -6.63
CA LEU A 151 -17.51 -11.58 -7.01
C LEU A 151 -18.11 -12.84 -7.68
N TRP A 152 -17.36 -13.49 -8.56
CA TRP A 152 -17.80 -14.71 -9.22
C TRP A 152 -18.03 -15.86 -8.23
N ILE A 153 -17.14 -16.05 -7.25
CA ILE A 153 -17.31 -17.07 -6.21
C ILE A 153 -18.57 -16.77 -5.38
N LEU A 154 -18.77 -15.52 -4.97
CA LEU A 154 -19.93 -15.11 -4.19
C LEU A 154 -21.25 -15.38 -4.94
N ILE A 155 -21.33 -14.99 -6.22
CA ILE A 155 -22.49 -15.26 -7.08
C ILE A 155 -22.71 -16.77 -7.23
N SER A 156 -21.64 -17.53 -7.46
CA SER A 156 -21.71 -18.99 -7.61
C SER A 156 -22.27 -19.67 -6.36
N LEU A 157 -21.87 -19.21 -5.17
CA LEU A 157 -22.40 -19.72 -3.90
C LEU A 157 -23.88 -19.36 -3.69
N LEU A 158 -24.29 -18.13 -4.02
CA LEU A 158 -25.70 -17.71 -3.95
C LEU A 158 -26.60 -18.51 -4.89
N GLN A 159 -26.10 -18.83 -6.09
CA GLN A 159 -26.80 -19.65 -7.07
C GLN A 159 -26.80 -21.15 -6.76
N ALA A 160 -25.88 -21.63 -5.92
CA ALA A 160 -25.85 -23.02 -5.46
C ALA A 160 -26.89 -23.31 -4.35
N GLY A 161 -27.37 -22.28 -3.64
CA GLY A 161 -28.36 -22.38 -2.55
C GLY A 161 -29.78 -22.88 -2.90
N PRO A 162 -30.35 -22.69 -4.11
CA PRO A 162 -31.70 -23.17 -4.42
C PRO A 162 -31.78 -24.67 -4.74
N PHE A 163 -30.66 -25.36 -4.99
CA PHE A 163 -30.64 -26.73 -5.51
C PHE A 163 -30.54 -27.82 -4.43
N LEU A 164 -30.33 -27.46 -3.17
CA LEU A 164 -30.20 -28.39 -2.04
C LEU A 164 -31.47 -28.48 -1.15
N LEU A 165 -32.57 -27.84 -1.55
CA LEU A 165 -33.84 -27.82 -0.80
C LEU A 165 -35.00 -28.55 -1.49
N ILE A 166 -34.73 -29.40 -2.49
CA ILE A 166 -35.74 -30.26 -3.14
C ILE A 166 -35.26 -31.71 -3.11
#